data_AF-A0A1Y3ZXM1-F1
#
_entry.id   AF-A0A1Y3ZXM1-F1
#
_cell.length_a   1.000
_cell.length_b   1.000
_cell.length_c   1.000
_cell.angle_alpha   90.00
_cell.angle_beta   90.00
_cell.angle_gamma   90.00
#
_symmetry.space_group_name_H-M   'P 1'
#
loop_
_entity.id
_entity.type
_entity.pdbx_description
1 polymer ?
#
loop_
_entity_poly.entity_id
_entity_poly.type
_entity_poly.pdbx_seq_one_letter_code
_entity_poly.pdbx_strand_id
1 'polypeptide(L)'
;MGGREMFIRLAGERFRVLRQSTGGAWVIAYDEYQMPRYVSRDELERAERIAAPEEYVRNRERPKSNAQQQRYDLLRPALEDDRCITDEAHRTSVFAAIAREHGTTVRRLRRLYHAYLAHGSLTKGKPRESTRRPDYEAAIRKYYFSAKRGSLRTAYELYILEHYTNQGVIADEIPSWSSFRTYYFRHFRDNPQKEIAREGLTAYQRNSRPLYGSAMQYRESIGCYQVDETQGDIYLVSKWDRSKVIGRPNVYLAIDTASGLIAGLYVGLDAGETAMMACIANAAMDKTVYCAAYGIDLRPEDWPSRGLPSEIISDRGGEFVGNRINELCICYGIDRQALPPFRAEEKPLVERAMDLIQESYKSMLRGRGVIGDDVGERWATDYRKQAILTLDEYTAIVIHTIIALNKGRVLTDIGHLPVDAPNTPARLWQWLTDQGKSTLLDVDADELYRRALPRASSKLTRKGIVCNGLRYLPERGAELTIGAKIEYAYDPQDTSHIYVIAEDKRLIPCALAPSSARYSGYDMADVAVMRREESEREKAARQMELEARVAMRSEIERIIRQAEEQSTGSVKDISDIPQNRTNERRRLT
;
A
#
# COMPACT_ATOMS: atom_id res chain seq x y z
N MET A 1 6.57 23.87 50.55
CA MET A 1 6.70 22.41 50.70
C MET A 1 5.30 21.81 50.61
N GLY A 2 4.99 21.14 49.50
CA GLY A 2 3.69 20.49 49.30
C GLY A 2 3.58 19.27 50.20
N GLY A 3 2.92 19.43 51.35
CA GLY A 3 2.58 18.31 52.21
C GLY A 3 1.68 17.34 51.44
N ARG A 4 2.08 16.07 51.35
CA ARG A 4 1.21 14.99 50.83
C ARG A 4 -0.11 15.06 51.57
N GLU A 5 -1.19 15.33 50.85
CA GLU A 5 -2.54 15.41 51.40
C GLU A 5 -2.88 14.07 52.05
N MET A 6 -3.23 14.11 53.34
CA MET A 6 -3.38 12.92 54.17
C MET A 6 -4.87 12.66 54.43
N PHE A 7 -5.32 11.45 54.12
CA PHE A 7 -6.63 10.95 54.52
C PHE A 7 -6.45 9.87 55.59
N ILE A 8 -7.33 9.88 56.58
CA ILE A 8 -7.30 8.94 57.70
C ILE A 8 -8.68 8.33 57.91
N ARG A 9 -8.72 7.14 58.49
CA ARG A 9 -9.92 6.51 59.00
C ARG A 9 -9.82 6.43 60.52
N LEU A 10 -10.82 7.00 61.19
CA LEU A 10 -10.92 7.02 62.66
C LEU A 10 -12.33 6.55 63.04
N ALA A 11 -12.43 5.51 63.86
CA ALA A 11 -13.70 4.93 64.30
C ALA A 11 -14.68 4.56 63.16
N GLY A 12 -14.16 4.12 62.00
CA GLY A 12 -14.96 3.73 60.83
C GLY A 12 -15.30 4.86 59.86
N GLU A 13 -15.11 6.12 60.25
CA GLU A 13 -15.37 7.29 59.41
C GLU A 13 -14.10 7.79 58.70
N ARG A 14 -14.26 8.33 57.49
CA ARG A 14 -13.16 8.87 56.68
C ARG A 14 -13.00 10.36 56.93
N PHE A 15 -11.76 10.79 57.13
CA PHE A 15 -11.42 12.18 57.33
C PHE A 15 -10.32 12.64 56.39
N ARG A 16 -10.40 13.90 55.94
CA ARG A 16 -9.29 14.61 55.31
C ARG A 16 -8.57 15.44 56.39
N VAL A 17 -7.26 15.28 56.47
CA VAL A 17 -6.42 16.11 57.33
C VAL A 17 -6.22 17.46 56.65
N LEU A 18 -6.69 18.53 57.29
CA LEU A 18 -6.63 19.90 56.77
C LEU A 18 -5.36 20.61 57.24
N ARG A 19 -5.01 20.48 58.52
CA ARG A 19 -3.83 21.14 59.12
C ARG A 19 -3.27 20.32 60.27
N GLN A 20 -1.95 20.13 60.30
CA GLN A 20 -1.25 19.48 61.40
C GLN A 20 -0.57 20.50 62.32
N SER A 21 -0.53 20.20 63.62
CA SER A 21 0.13 20.97 64.68
C SER A 21 0.92 20.00 65.56
N THR A 22 1.83 20.51 66.40
CA THR A 22 2.66 19.68 67.29
C THR A 22 1.85 18.84 68.29
N GLY A 23 0.62 19.25 68.61
CA GLY A 23 -0.28 18.55 69.53
C GLY A 23 -1.37 17.65 68.87
N GLY A 24 -1.49 17.65 67.54
CA GLY A 24 -2.61 16.99 66.85
C GLY A 24 -2.92 17.61 65.49
N ALA A 25 -4.10 17.33 64.92
CA ALA A 25 -4.49 17.82 63.60
C ALA A 25 -5.96 18.22 63.51
N TRP A 26 -6.25 19.22 62.68
CA TRP A 26 -7.60 19.56 62.26
C TRP A 26 -8.00 18.68 61.08
N VAL A 27 -9.14 18.00 61.21
CA VAL A 27 -9.66 17.07 60.21
C VAL A 27 -11.11 17.38 59.89
N ILE A 28 -11.56 17.08 58.67
CA ILE A 28 -12.96 17.20 58.26
C ILE A 28 -13.48 15.85 57.78
N ALA A 29 -14.70 15.50 58.18
CA ALA A 29 -15.36 14.28 57.71
C ALA A 29 -15.53 14.35 56.18
N TYR A 30 -15.17 13.26 55.50
CA TYR A 30 -15.28 13.17 54.05
C TYR A 30 -16.72 12.88 53.62
N ASP A 31 -17.44 12.05 54.38
CA ASP A 31 -18.77 11.55 54.03
C ASP A 31 -19.91 12.41 54.59
N GLU A 32 -19.62 13.24 55.60
CA GLU A 32 -20.59 14.10 56.25
C GLU A 32 -20.11 15.56 56.23
N TYR A 33 -21.02 16.49 55.89
CA TYR A 33 -20.70 17.93 55.76
C TYR A 33 -20.59 18.64 57.11
N GLN A 34 -19.80 18.08 58.01
CA GLN A 34 -19.60 18.57 59.37
C GLN A 34 -18.46 19.60 59.45
N MET A 35 -18.36 20.26 60.59
CA MET A 35 -17.27 21.19 60.87
C MET A 35 -15.93 20.46 60.98
N PRO A 36 -14.82 21.14 60.61
CA PRO A 36 -13.50 20.68 61.00
C PRO A 36 -13.45 20.46 62.51
N ARG A 37 -12.91 19.32 62.94
CA ARG A 37 -12.70 18.98 64.35
C ARG A 37 -11.22 18.78 64.62
N TYR A 38 -10.81 19.09 65.84
CA TYR A 38 -9.45 18.80 66.29
C TYR A 38 -9.36 17.34 66.75
N VAL A 39 -8.31 16.66 66.32
CA VAL A 39 -7.96 15.30 66.72
C VAL A 39 -6.60 15.37 67.39
N SER A 40 -6.50 14.83 68.61
CA SER A 40 -5.26 14.83 69.38
C SER A 40 -4.17 13.99 68.69
N ARG A 41 -2.92 14.20 69.07
CA ARG A 41 -1.79 13.42 68.53
C ARG A 41 -1.97 11.92 68.74
N ASP A 42 -2.42 11.50 69.92
CA ASP A 42 -2.63 10.08 70.25
C ASP A 42 -3.71 9.44 69.37
N GLU A 43 -4.80 10.17 69.09
CA GLU A 43 -5.85 9.71 68.20
C GLU A 43 -5.39 9.66 66.74
N LEU A 44 -4.56 10.62 66.32
CA LEU A 44 -3.99 10.66 64.97
C LEU A 44 -2.99 9.52 64.73
N GLU A 45 -2.21 9.14 65.75
CA GLU A 45 -1.29 8.00 65.70
C GLU A 45 -2.03 6.66 65.65
N ARG A 46 -3.23 6.57 66.24
CA ARG A 46 -4.12 5.39 66.18
C ARG A 46 -4.96 5.32 64.90
N ALA A 47 -5.00 6.38 64.09
CA ALA A 47 -5.81 6.43 62.89
C ALA A 47 -5.16 5.65 61.72
N GLU A 48 -5.98 4.90 60.97
CA GLU A 48 -5.52 4.19 59.77
C GLU A 48 -5.33 5.21 58.63
N ARG A 49 -4.15 5.26 58.01
CA ARG A 49 -3.94 6.10 56.83
C ARG A 49 -4.56 5.44 55.60
N ILE A 50 -5.40 6.16 54.89
CA ILE A 50 -6.08 5.68 53.67
C ILE A 50 -5.64 6.48 52.45
N ALA A 51 -5.73 5.87 51.26
CA ALA A 51 -5.55 6.58 50.01
C ALA A 51 -6.66 7.64 49.81
N ALA A 52 -6.33 8.72 49.10
CA ALA A 52 -7.32 9.73 48.74
C ALA A 52 -8.46 9.10 47.93
N PRO A 53 -9.74 9.36 48.25
CA PRO A 53 -10.86 8.84 47.48
C PRO A 53 -10.78 9.21 45.99
N GLU A 54 -11.09 8.30 45.08
CA GLU A 54 -10.98 8.54 43.63
C GLU A 54 -11.79 9.76 43.14
N GLU A 55 -12.95 10.02 43.76
CA GLU A 55 -13.76 11.19 43.42
C GLU A 55 -13.06 12.50 43.81
N TYR A 56 -12.34 12.51 44.93
CA TYR A 56 -11.54 13.65 45.36
C TYR A 56 -10.40 13.93 44.39
N VAL A 57 -9.67 12.90 43.99
CA VAL A 57 -8.57 12.99 43.01
C VAL A 57 -9.10 13.53 41.67
N ARG A 58 -10.19 12.94 41.15
CA ARG A 58 -10.84 13.39 39.91
C ARG A 58 -11.34 14.83 39.98
N ASN A 59 -11.87 15.27 41.13
CA ASN A 59 -12.35 16.64 41.30
C ASN A 59 -11.22 17.68 41.25
N ARG A 60 -10.03 17.31 41.71
CA ARG A 60 -8.86 18.21 41.74
C ARG A 60 -8.20 18.34 40.37
N GLU A 61 -8.08 17.24 39.63
CA GLU A 61 -7.44 17.22 38.31
C GLU A 61 -8.28 17.87 37.22
N ARG A 62 -9.60 17.95 37.41
CA ARG A 62 -10.50 18.58 36.45
C ARG A 62 -10.39 20.12 36.50
N PRO A 63 -10.30 20.80 35.34
CA PRO A 63 -10.41 22.25 35.30
C PRO A 63 -11.78 22.68 35.83
N LYS A 64 -11.80 23.74 36.67
CA LYS A 64 -13.03 24.27 37.25
C LYS A 64 -13.93 24.81 36.13
N SER A 65 -15.20 24.40 36.11
CA SER A 65 -16.21 25.05 35.26
C SER A 65 -16.44 26.50 35.69
N ASN A 66 -16.96 27.37 34.82
CA ASN A 66 -17.28 28.76 35.16
C ASN A 66 -18.12 28.89 36.44
N ALA A 67 -19.09 27.99 36.65
CA ALA A 67 -19.92 27.98 37.86
C ALA A 67 -19.15 27.53 39.12
N GLN A 68 -18.18 26.62 38.98
CA GLN A 68 -17.29 26.25 40.10
C GLN A 68 -16.29 27.37 40.40
N GLN A 69 -15.78 28.05 39.38
CA GLN A 69 -14.86 29.18 39.52
C GLN A 69 -15.54 30.34 40.28
N GLN A 70 -16.74 30.75 39.87
CA GLN A 70 -17.51 31.78 40.59
C GLN A 70 -17.77 31.43 42.06
N ARG A 71 -18.07 30.15 42.37
CA ARG A 71 -18.28 29.69 43.75
C ARG A 71 -16.97 29.64 44.54
N TYR A 72 -15.85 29.35 43.87
CA TYR A 72 -14.52 29.37 44.48
C TYR A 72 -14.14 30.82 44.82
N ASP A 73 -14.32 31.75 43.88
CA ASP A 73 -14.03 33.16 44.07
C ASP A 73 -14.85 33.77 45.21
N LEU A 74 -16.13 33.38 45.34
CA LEU A 74 -17.01 33.76 46.45
C LEU A 74 -16.47 33.29 47.82
N LEU A 75 -15.83 32.12 47.87
CA LEU A 75 -15.30 31.53 49.11
C LEU A 75 -13.82 31.82 49.34
N ARG A 76 -13.13 32.41 48.37
CA ARG A 76 -11.69 32.68 48.42
C ARG A 76 -11.24 33.35 49.72
N PRO A 77 -11.91 34.39 50.26
CA PRO A 77 -11.49 35.02 51.51
C PRO A 77 -11.50 34.08 52.72
N ALA A 78 -12.38 33.06 52.73
CA ALA A 78 -12.44 32.08 53.80
C ALA A 78 -11.54 30.85 53.55
N LEU A 79 -11.22 30.55 52.29
CA LEU A 79 -10.35 29.44 51.91
C LEU A 79 -8.86 29.77 52.07
N GLU A 80 -8.50 31.05 51.94
CA GLU A 80 -7.12 31.53 52.08
C GLU A 80 -6.77 31.94 53.53
N ASP A 81 -7.76 32.09 54.42
CA ASP A 81 -7.53 32.36 55.85
C ASP A 81 -7.55 31.07 56.67
N ASP A 82 -6.37 30.57 57.03
CA ASP A 82 -6.20 29.36 57.86
C ASP A 82 -6.94 29.42 59.20
N ARG A 83 -7.21 30.62 59.74
CA ARG A 83 -8.00 30.78 60.98
C ARG A 83 -9.44 30.35 60.77
N CYS A 84 -9.95 30.39 59.54
CA CYS A 84 -11.28 29.87 59.23
C CYS A 84 -11.37 28.35 59.39
N ILE A 85 -10.25 27.62 59.42
CA ILE A 85 -10.26 26.18 59.71
C ILE A 85 -10.36 25.96 61.22
N THR A 86 -9.61 26.74 62.01
CA THR A 86 -9.36 26.48 63.43
C THR A 86 -10.27 27.23 64.40
N ASP A 87 -10.84 28.37 63.98
CA ASP A 87 -11.65 29.25 64.82
C ASP A 87 -13.06 29.41 64.21
N GLU A 88 -14.07 28.89 64.93
CA GLU A 88 -15.46 28.99 64.49
C GLU A 88 -16.03 30.41 64.55
N ALA A 89 -15.67 31.19 65.57
CA ALA A 89 -16.19 32.54 65.76
C ALA A 89 -15.66 33.45 64.64
N HIS A 90 -14.37 33.34 64.34
CA HIS A 90 -13.73 34.04 63.22
C HIS A 90 -14.34 33.62 61.88
N ARG A 91 -14.46 32.31 61.60
CA ARG A 91 -15.09 31.81 60.37
C ARG A 91 -16.52 32.33 60.20
N THR A 92 -17.30 32.37 61.28
CA THR A 92 -18.69 32.85 61.25
C THR A 92 -18.75 34.34 60.93
N SER A 93 -17.83 35.14 61.46
CA SER A 93 -17.68 36.56 61.13
C SER A 93 -17.32 36.77 59.65
N VAL A 94 -16.35 36.02 59.13
CA VAL A 94 -15.95 36.06 57.71
C VAL A 94 -17.11 35.69 56.79
N PHE A 95 -17.86 34.62 57.10
CA PHE A 95 -19.04 34.27 56.32
C PHE A 95 -20.16 35.33 56.40
N ALA A 96 -20.33 36.00 57.54
CA ALA A 96 -21.29 37.09 57.67
C ALA A 96 -20.90 38.33 56.85
N ALA A 97 -19.60 38.59 56.68
CA ALA A 97 -19.11 39.62 55.77
C ALA A 97 -19.39 39.27 54.30
N ILE A 98 -18.97 38.07 53.86
CA ILE A 98 -19.20 37.58 52.48
C ILE A 98 -20.69 37.51 52.15
N ALA A 99 -21.53 37.10 53.10
CA ALA A 99 -22.98 37.03 52.94
C ALA A 99 -23.61 38.41 52.67
N ARG A 100 -23.17 39.45 53.39
CA ARG A 100 -23.64 40.83 53.19
C ARG A 100 -23.19 41.40 51.85
N GLU A 101 -21.94 41.16 51.47
CA GLU A 101 -21.35 41.71 50.25
C GLU A 101 -21.97 41.10 48.98
N HIS A 102 -22.20 39.79 48.96
CA HIS A 102 -22.65 39.07 47.76
C HIS A 102 -24.12 38.66 47.77
N GLY A 103 -24.93 39.17 48.70
CA GLY A 103 -26.37 38.89 48.78
C GLY A 103 -26.69 37.39 48.91
N THR A 104 -25.95 36.68 49.77
CA THR A 104 -26.10 35.23 49.98
C THR A 104 -26.29 34.90 51.46
N THR A 105 -26.53 33.63 51.80
CA THR A 105 -26.74 33.21 53.20
C THR A 105 -25.49 32.57 53.79
N VAL A 106 -25.23 32.83 55.08
CA VAL A 106 -24.16 32.18 55.86
C VAL A 106 -24.29 30.64 55.81
N ARG A 107 -25.53 30.12 55.81
CA ARG A 107 -25.81 28.68 55.67
C ARG A 107 -25.31 28.12 54.34
N ARG A 108 -25.51 28.84 53.24
CA ARG A 108 -25.02 28.44 51.90
C ARG A 108 -23.50 28.46 51.84
N LEU A 109 -22.87 29.51 52.38
CA LEU A 109 -21.41 29.63 52.43
C LEU A 109 -20.79 28.50 53.26
N ARG A 110 -21.33 28.23 54.46
CA ARG A 110 -20.89 27.13 55.34
C ARG A 110 -20.95 25.78 54.64
N ARG A 111 -22.07 25.48 53.97
CA ARG A 111 -22.23 24.23 53.20
C ARG A 111 -21.22 24.10 52.08
N LEU A 112 -21.01 25.15 51.29
CA LEU A 112 -20.07 25.14 50.17
C LEU A 112 -18.62 25.03 50.65
N TYR A 113 -18.28 25.73 51.72
CA TYR A 113 -16.96 25.68 52.35
C TYR A 113 -16.62 24.28 52.87
N HIS A 114 -17.52 23.66 53.65
CA HIS A 114 -17.31 22.28 54.13
C HIS A 114 -17.23 21.27 52.97
N ALA A 115 -18.11 21.40 51.96
CA ALA A 115 -18.08 20.51 50.80
C ALA A 115 -16.78 20.61 50.01
N TYR A 116 -16.21 21.82 49.88
CA TYR A 116 -14.93 22.03 49.24
C TYR A 116 -13.76 21.48 50.06
N LEU A 117 -13.75 21.73 51.37
CA LEU A 117 -12.74 21.18 52.27
C LEU A 117 -12.75 19.65 52.28
N ALA A 118 -13.93 19.01 52.22
CA ALA A 118 -14.04 17.55 52.18
C ALA A 118 -13.72 16.95 50.80
N HIS A 119 -14.41 17.37 49.73
CA HIS A 119 -14.39 16.68 48.42
C HIS A 119 -13.60 17.38 47.32
N GLY A 120 -13.10 18.60 47.56
CA GLY A 120 -12.38 19.39 46.54
C GLY A 120 -13.27 19.94 45.41
N SER A 121 -14.60 19.78 45.49
CA SER A 121 -15.55 20.28 44.48
C SER A 121 -16.74 21.01 45.10
N LEU A 122 -17.20 22.07 44.41
CA LEU A 122 -18.32 22.93 44.80
C LEU A 122 -19.65 22.55 44.11
N THR A 123 -19.68 21.44 43.36
CA THR A 123 -20.84 20.94 42.61
C THR A 123 -20.88 19.42 42.61
N LYS A 124 -22.04 18.80 42.93
CA LYS A 124 -22.29 17.38 42.63
C LYS A 124 -22.65 17.23 41.15
N GLY A 125 -21.96 16.36 40.42
CA GLY A 125 -22.34 16.01 39.05
C GLY A 125 -23.67 15.25 39.06
N LYS A 126 -24.62 15.62 38.19
CA LYS A 126 -25.85 14.84 38.01
C LYS A 126 -25.54 13.70 37.02
N PRO A 127 -25.79 12.42 37.36
CA PRO A 127 -25.75 11.36 36.36
C PRO A 127 -26.84 11.65 35.32
N ARG A 128 -26.48 11.73 34.04
CA ARG A 128 -27.45 11.82 32.95
C ARG A 128 -27.80 10.41 32.52
N GLU A 129 -28.98 9.95 32.91
CA GLU A 129 -29.54 8.69 32.46
C GLU A 129 -29.86 8.75 30.96
N SER A 130 -29.47 7.72 30.23
CA SER A 130 -29.72 7.61 28.79
C SER A 130 -31.17 7.16 28.57
N THR A 131 -32.06 8.07 28.18
CA THR A 131 -33.44 7.71 27.78
C THR A 131 -33.39 6.92 26.47
N ARG A 132 -33.65 5.60 26.53
CA ARG A 132 -33.80 4.77 25.32
C ARG A 132 -35.14 5.06 24.63
N ARG A 133 -35.14 5.09 23.30
CA ARG A 133 -36.30 5.34 22.42
C ARG A 133 -36.42 4.18 21.41
N PRO A 134 -37.15 3.10 21.76
CA PRO A 134 -37.26 1.90 20.93
C PRO A 134 -37.84 2.17 19.53
N ASP A 135 -38.74 3.14 19.44
CA ASP A 135 -39.32 3.68 18.20
C ASP A 135 -38.25 4.18 17.23
N TYR A 136 -37.27 4.93 17.73
CA TYR A 136 -36.16 5.42 16.91
C TYR A 136 -35.20 4.30 16.51
N GLU A 137 -34.93 3.36 17.43
CA GLU A 137 -34.04 2.22 17.14
C GLU A 137 -34.58 1.37 15.99
N ALA A 138 -35.88 1.06 16.01
CA ALA A 138 -36.53 0.28 14.96
C ALA A 138 -36.43 0.98 13.60
N ALA A 139 -36.73 2.28 13.56
CA ALA A 139 -36.63 3.09 12.35
C ALA A 139 -35.20 3.16 11.78
N ILE A 140 -34.20 3.40 12.63
CA ILE A 140 -32.79 3.46 12.22
C ILE A 140 -32.35 2.11 11.64
N ARG A 141 -32.68 1.01 12.32
CA ARG A 141 -32.33 -0.34 11.85
C ARG A 141 -33.02 -0.70 10.53
N LYS A 142 -34.29 -0.32 10.37
CA LYS A 142 -35.10 -0.66 9.19
C LYS A 142 -34.72 0.19 7.97
N TYR A 143 -34.60 1.50 8.14
CA TYR A 143 -34.50 2.44 7.03
C TYR A 143 -33.09 2.98 6.79
N TYR A 144 -32.30 3.17 7.86
CA TYR A 144 -30.95 3.73 7.73
C TYR A 144 -29.87 2.64 7.56
N PHE A 145 -29.99 1.52 8.31
CA PHE A 145 -29.12 0.35 8.18
C PHE A 145 -29.63 -0.54 7.03
N SER A 146 -29.53 0.00 5.82
CA SER A 146 -30.06 -0.62 4.61
C SER A 146 -29.08 -0.49 3.45
N ALA A 147 -29.01 -1.52 2.61
CA ALA A 147 -28.24 -1.55 1.36
C ALA A 147 -28.69 -0.45 0.36
N LYS A 148 -29.88 0.11 0.52
CA LYS A 148 -30.38 1.26 -0.28
C LYS A 148 -29.64 2.56 0.01
N ARG A 149 -28.80 2.60 1.06
CA ARG A 149 -27.92 3.73 1.42
C ARG A 149 -28.60 5.09 1.60
N GLY A 150 -29.90 5.12 1.92
CA GLY A 150 -30.65 6.34 2.21
C GLY A 150 -30.00 7.21 3.29
N SER A 151 -30.23 8.52 3.22
CA SER A 151 -29.71 9.46 4.22
C SER A 151 -30.41 9.24 5.57
N LEU A 152 -29.78 9.68 6.67
CA LEU A 152 -30.42 9.60 7.99
C LEU A 152 -31.72 10.42 8.02
N ARG A 153 -31.81 11.48 7.21
CA ARG A 153 -33.02 12.29 7.06
C ARG A 153 -34.12 11.54 6.33
N THR A 154 -33.78 10.80 5.28
CA THR A 154 -34.71 9.90 4.58
C THR A 154 -35.25 8.83 5.52
N ALA A 155 -34.41 8.28 6.41
CA ALA A 155 -34.86 7.31 7.41
C ALA A 155 -35.86 7.92 8.42
N TYR A 156 -35.67 9.19 8.80
CA TYR A 156 -36.62 9.93 9.63
C TYR A 156 -37.94 10.19 8.89
N GLU A 157 -37.89 10.61 7.63
CA GLU A 157 -39.09 10.85 6.81
C GLU A 157 -39.91 9.57 6.64
N LEU A 158 -39.25 8.43 6.39
CA LEU A 158 -39.92 7.12 6.31
C LEU A 158 -40.51 6.66 7.65
N TYR A 159 -39.84 6.99 8.77
CA TYR A 159 -40.37 6.74 10.11
C TYR A 159 -41.63 7.58 10.41
N ILE A 160 -41.63 8.87 10.04
CA ILE A 160 -42.82 9.72 10.15
C ILE A 160 -43.93 9.19 9.24
N LEU A 161 -43.60 8.83 8.00
CA LEU A 161 -44.56 8.26 7.05
C LEU A 161 -45.23 7.00 7.61
N GLU A 162 -44.46 6.09 8.21
CA GLU A 162 -45.00 4.82 8.72
C GLU A 162 -45.83 4.98 10.00
N HIS A 163 -45.41 5.83 10.94
CA HIS A 163 -45.97 5.85 12.29
C HIS A 163 -46.82 7.07 12.62
N TYR A 164 -46.71 8.13 11.83
CA TYR A 164 -47.31 9.44 12.11
C TYR A 164 -48.06 10.00 10.91
N THR A 165 -48.43 9.16 9.93
CA THR A 165 -49.35 9.57 8.87
C THR A 165 -50.58 8.68 8.82
N ASN A 166 -51.73 9.29 8.52
CA ASN A 166 -52.96 8.59 8.16
C ASN A 166 -53.44 9.12 6.81
N GLN A 167 -53.53 8.26 5.80
CA GLN A 167 -53.89 8.64 4.43
C GLN A 167 -53.05 9.81 3.85
N GLY A 168 -51.79 9.92 4.25
CA GLY A 168 -50.87 10.97 3.76
C GLY A 168 -50.92 12.29 4.54
N VAL A 169 -51.78 12.41 5.56
CA VAL A 169 -51.81 13.56 6.47
C VAL A 169 -50.97 13.26 7.71
N ILE A 170 -50.04 14.17 8.04
CA ILE A 170 -49.14 14.06 9.19
C ILE A 170 -49.89 14.44 10.47
N ALA A 171 -49.69 13.67 11.55
CA ALA A 171 -50.25 13.94 12.86
C ALA A 171 -49.73 15.26 13.48
N ASP A 172 -50.51 15.89 14.35
CA ASP A 172 -50.17 17.19 14.96
C ASP A 172 -48.92 17.11 15.87
N GLU A 173 -48.69 15.96 16.51
CA GLU A 173 -47.51 15.72 17.34
C GLU A 173 -46.59 14.68 16.71
N ILE A 174 -45.47 15.15 16.16
CA ILE A 174 -44.41 14.29 15.62
C ILE A 174 -43.09 14.45 16.36
N PRO A 175 -42.31 13.37 16.47
CA PRO A 175 -40.91 13.42 16.85
C PRO A 175 -40.14 14.42 16.00
N SER A 176 -39.36 15.31 16.62
CA SER A 176 -38.53 16.26 15.85
C SER A 176 -37.33 15.57 15.21
N TRP A 177 -36.94 16.04 14.02
CA TRP A 177 -35.70 15.61 13.36
C TRP A 177 -34.48 15.74 14.27
N SER A 178 -34.37 16.84 15.03
CA SER A 178 -33.26 17.08 15.95
C SER A 178 -33.18 16.02 17.05
N SER A 179 -34.32 15.55 17.56
CA SER A 179 -34.38 14.46 18.53
C SER A 179 -33.88 13.14 17.93
N PHE A 180 -34.42 12.77 16.76
CA PHE A 180 -34.03 11.54 16.03
C PHE A 180 -32.55 11.52 15.66
N ARG A 181 -32.04 12.62 15.08
CA ARG A 181 -30.62 12.80 14.74
C ARG A 181 -29.72 12.69 15.97
N THR A 182 -30.08 13.38 17.05
CA THR A 182 -29.27 13.35 18.28
C THR A 182 -29.24 11.96 18.88
N TYR A 183 -30.37 11.24 18.85
CA TYR A 183 -30.44 9.85 19.30
C TYR A 183 -29.51 8.94 18.48
N TYR A 184 -29.52 9.05 17.15
CA TYR A 184 -28.60 8.32 16.28
C TYR A 184 -27.13 8.56 16.67
N PHE A 185 -26.70 9.82 16.80
CA PHE A 185 -25.29 10.12 17.12
C PHE A 185 -24.86 9.66 18.51
N ARG A 186 -25.80 9.56 19.46
CA ARG A 186 -25.52 9.08 20.82
C ARG A 186 -25.45 7.56 20.93
N HIS A 187 -26.22 6.83 20.12
CA HIS A 187 -26.41 5.38 20.31
C HIS A 187 -25.89 4.51 19.16
N PHE A 188 -25.72 5.07 17.94
CA PHE A 188 -25.46 4.29 16.73
C PHE A 188 -24.34 4.85 15.83
N ARG A 189 -23.67 5.94 16.22
CA ARG A 189 -22.59 6.55 15.42
C ARG A 189 -21.49 5.55 15.06
N ASP A 190 -21.02 4.83 16.08
CA ASP A 190 -19.88 3.90 15.98
C ASP A 190 -20.34 2.43 15.96
N ASN A 191 -21.61 2.19 15.60
CA ASN A 191 -22.15 0.83 15.57
C ASN A 191 -21.75 0.12 14.27
N PRO A 192 -20.98 -0.99 14.33
CA PRO A 192 -20.50 -1.71 13.14
C PRO A 192 -21.63 -2.29 12.27
N GLN A 193 -22.81 -2.53 12.84
CA GLN A 193 -23.98 -3.00 12.09
C GLN A 193 -24.40 -2.01 10.99
N LYS A 194 -24.14 -0.71 11.18
CA LYS A 194 -24.36 0.32 10.16
C LYS A 194 -23.60 -0.01 8.88
N GLU A 195 -22.32 -0.32 9.02
CA GLU A 195 -21.43 -0.53 7.89
C GLU A 195 -21.69 -1.87 7.22
N ILE A 196 -21.87 -2.94 8.01
CA ILE A 196 -22.28 -4.26 7.50
C ILE A 196 -23.57 -4.15 6.69
N ALA A 197 -24.57 -3.42 7.19
CA ALA A 197 -25.87 -3.32 6.52
C ALA A 197 -25.86 -2.41 5.28
N ARG A 198 -24.92 -1.45 5.18
CA ARG A 198 -24.86 -0.46 4.09
C ARG A 198 -23.80 -0.78 3.02
N GLU A 199 -22.71 -1.41 3.42
CA GLU A 199 -21.57 -1.74 2.56
C GLU A 199 -21.42 -3.25 2.36
N GLY A 200 -22.07 -4.05 3.19
CA GLY A 200 -22.01 -5.51 3.14
C GLY A 200 -20.98 -6.06 4.13
N LEU A 201 -21.16 -7.35 4.47
CA LEU A 201 -20.27 -8.06 5.39
C LEU A 201 -18.82 -8.09 4.86
N THR A 202 -18.64 -8.27 3.55
CA THR A 202 -17.33 -8.31 2.90
C THR A 202 -16.57 -6.98 3.03
N ALA A 203 -17.25 -5.84 2.82
CA ALA A 203 -16.62 -4.52 2.95
C ALA A 203 -16.23 -4.23 4.40
N TYR A 204 -17.12 -4.55 5.36
CA TYR A 204 -16.82 -4.43 6.78
C TYR A 204 -15.64 -5.31 7.22
N GLN A 205 -15.62 -6.57 6.78
CA GLN A 205 -14.52 -7.50 7.07
C GLN A 205 -13.19 -7.03 6.48
N ARG A 206 -13.21 -6.32 5.35
CA ARG A 206 -11.99 -5.78 4.71
C ARG A 206 -11.50 -4.51 5.42
N ASN A 207 -12.39 -3.57 5.73
CA ASN A 207 -11.99 -2.20 6.05
C ASN A 207 -12.14 -1.81 7.53
N SER A 208 -13.00 -2.48 8.29
CA SER A 208 -13.51 -1.91 9.55
C SER A 208 -13.72 -2.92 10.69
N ARG A 209 -13.41 -4.20 10.48
CA ARG A 209 -13.37 -5.17 11.57
C ARG A 209 -12.20 -4.86 12.52
N PRO A 210 -12.34 -5.09 13.83
CA PRO A 210 -11.19 -5.11 14.73
C PRO A 210 -10.19 -6.18 14.28
N LEU A 211 -8.92 -5.79 14.15
CA LEU A 211 -7.82 -6.70 13.82
C LEU A 211 -7.24 -7.27 15.12
N TYR A 212 -7.05 -8.58 15.19
CA TYR A 212 -6.51 -9.29 16.36
C TYR A 212 -5.16 -9.94 15.99
N GLY A 213 -4.19 -9.12 15.61
CA GLY A 213 -2.84 -9.57 15.26
C GLY A 213 -2.12 -8.59 14.33
N SER A 214 -0.80 -8.69 14.30
CA SER A 214 0.04 -8.04 13.29
C SER A 214 0.17 -8.97 12.08
N ALA A 215 0.14 -8.43 10.86
CA ALA A 215 0.42 -9.21 9.64
C ALA A 215 1.77 -9.93 9.72
N MET A 216 2.74 -9.36 10.46
CA MET A 216 4.08 -9.91 10.65
C MET A 216 4.16 -10.98 11.74
N GLN A 217 3.18 -11.05 12.66
CA GLN A 217 3.16 -12.03 13.75
C GLN A 217 2.91 -13.48 13.25
N TYR A 218 2.48 -13.63 12.00
CA TYR A 218 2.12 -14.93 11.42
C TYR A 218 3.32 -15.87 11.17
N ARG A 219 4.53 -15.32 11.05
CA ARG A 219 5.76 -16.09 10.79
C ARG A 219 6.88 -15.57 11.68
N GLU A 220 7.51 -16.50 12.40
CA GLU A 220 8.62 -16.18 13.31
C GLU A 220 10.00 -16.27 12.63
N SER A 221 10.06 -16.74 11.38
CA SER A 221 11.28 -16.92 10.60
C SER A 221 11.12 -16.33 9.20
N ILE A 222 12.21 -15.82 8.63
CA ILE A 222 12.25 -15.34 7.24
C ILE A 222 12.16 -16.54 6.28
N GLY A 223 11.59 -16.31 5.09
CA GLY A 223 11.43 -17.34 4.05
C GLY A 223 9.97 -17.65 3.70
N CYS A 224 9.04 -16.80 4.12
CA CYS A 224 7.62 -16.87 3.76
C CYS A 224 7.22 -15.59 2.99
N TYR A 225 7.06 -15.70 1.68
CA TYR A 225 6.89 -14.54 0.81
C TYR A 225 5.44 -14.36 0.38
N GLN A 226 4.91 -13.15 0.58
CA GLN A 226 3.66 -12.71 -0.02
C GLN A 226 3.96 -12.10 -1.39
N VAL A 227 3.26 -12.56 -2.42
CA VAL A 227 3.44 -12.10 -3.80
C VAL A 227 2.12 -11.55 -4.35
N ASP A 228 2.20 -10.35 -4.90
CA ASP A 228 1.08 -9.67 -5.59
C ASP A 228 1.59 -8.90 -6.81
N GLU A 229 0.65 -8.62 -7.71
CA GLU A 229 0.84 -7.86 -8.94
C GLU A 229 0.07 -6.55 -8.88
N THR A 230 0.73 -5.48 -9.27
CA THR A 230 0.07 -4.21 -9.58
C THR A 230 0.56 -3.68 -10.93
N GLN A 231 -0.36 -3.29 -11.80
CA GLN A 231 -0.01 -2.56 -13.01
C GLN A 231 0.39 -1.12 -12.65
N GLY A 232 1.59 -0.70 -13.03
CA GLY A 232 2.10 0.64 -12.75
C GLY A 232 1.26 1.72 -13.41
N ASP A 233 0.97 2.79 -12.68
CA ASP A 233 0.24 3.97 -13.17
C ASP A 233 1.15 4.91 -13.98
N ILE A 234 1.84 4.36 -14.97
CA ILE A 234 2.76 5.10 -15.84
C ILE A 234 2.88 4.45 -17.23
N TYR A 235 2.91 5.28 -18.28
CA TYR A 235 3.27 4.84 -19.63
C TYR A 235 4.78 4.93 -19.85
N LEU A 236 5.32 3.90 -20.49
CA LEU A 236 6.73 3.78 -20.83
C LEU A 236 6.95 3.88 -22.34
N VAL A 237 8.14 4.31 -22.72
CA VAL A 237 8.59 4.42 -24.11
C VAL A 237 9.68 3.40 -24.42
N SER A 238 9.87 3.14 -25.72
CA SER A 238 10.90 2.23 -26.21
C SER A 238 12.30 2.79 -25.95
N LYS A 239 13.26 1.91 -25.60
CA LYS A 239 14.67 2.32 -25.48
C LYS A 239 15.35 2.48 -26.84
N TRP A 240 14.80 1.85 -27.89
CA TRP A 240 15.21 2.06 -29.27
C TRP A 240 14.72 3.41 -29.83
N ASP A 241 13.42 3.69 -29.70
CA ASP A 241 12.83 4.96 -30.14
C ASP A 241 11.87 5.50 -29.07
N ARG A 242 12.33 6.52 -28.33
CA ARG A 242 11.56 7.17 -27.26
C ARG A 242 10.28 7.86 -27.74
N SER A 243 10.07 8.02 -29.05
CA SER A 243 8.80 8.50 -29.60
C SER A 243 7.69 7.44 -29.57
N LYS A 244 8.05 6.16 -29.35
CA LYS A 244 7.13 5.02 -29.36
C LYS A 244 6.81 4.59 -27.93
N VAL A 245 5.53 4.60 -27.59
CA VAL A 245 5.03 4.10 -26.30
C VAL A 245 4.92 2.58 -26.36
N ILE A 246 5.51 1.89 -25.38
CA ILE A 246 5.52 0.42 -25.29
C ILE A 246 4.46 -0.15 -24.35
N GLY A 247 3.85 0.70 -23.51
CA GLY A 247 2.73 0.32 -22.66
C GLY A 247 2.93 0.69 -21.20
N ARG A 248 2.24 -0.02 -20.31
CA ARG A 248 2.34 0.13 -18.86
C ARG A 248 3.01 -1.12 -18.27
N PRO A 249 3.93 -0.98 -17.31
CA PRO A 249 4.59 -2.11 -16.70
C PRO A 249 3.67 -2.81 -15.69
N ASN A 250 3.76 -4.12 -15.60
CA ASN A 250 3.33 -4.88 -14.44
C ASN A 250 4.48 -4.94 -13.44
N VAL A 251 4.17 -4.69 -12.17
CA VAL A 251 5.11 -4.73 -11.06
C VAL A 251 4.68 -5.87 -10.14
N TYR A 252 5.58 -6.81 -9.93
CA TYR A 252 5.41 -7.90 -8.96
C TYR A 252 6.40 -7.68 -7.82
N LEU A 253 5.91 -7.84 -6.59
CA LEU A 253 6.76 -7.81 -5.40
C LEU A 253 6.63 -9.12 -4.64
N ALA A 254 7.73 -9.59 -4.09
CA ALA A 254 7.76 -10.65 -3.07
C ALA A 254 8.18 -10.02 -1.75
N ILE A 255 7.32 -10.05 -0.73
CA ILE A 255 7.59 -9.46 0.58
C ILE A 255 7.63 -10.56 1.62
N ASP A 256 8.70 -10.58 2.41
CA ASP A 256 8.83 -11.49 3.53
C ASP A 256 7.91 -11.09 4.69
N THR A 257 7.10 -12.05 5.14
CA THR A 257 6.07 -11.81 6.15
C THR A 257 6.67 -11.48 7.51
N ALA A 258 7.77 -12.13 7.91
CA ALA A 258 8.35 -11.98 9.26
C ALA A 258 9.10 -10.66 9.43
N SER A 259 9.74 -10.14 8.37
CA SER A 259 10.56 -8.93 8.41
C SER A 259 9.92 -7.72 7.72
N GLY A 260 8.91 -7.93 6.87
CA GLY A 260 8.37 -6.91 5.99
C GLY A 260 9.36 -6.44 4.92
N LEU A 261 10.45 -7.17 4.68
CA LEU A 261 11.43 -6.88 3.64
C LEU A 261 10.84 -7.17 2.27
N ILE A 262 10.94 -6.23 1.34
CA ILE A 262 10.69 -6.51 -0.08
C ILE A 262 11.88 -7.34 -0.56
N ALA A 263 11.69 -8.66 -0.68
CA ALA A 263 12.73 -9.62 -0.98
C ALA A 263 12.98 -9.77 -2.49
N GLY A 264 11.93 -9.66 -3.32
CA GLY A 264 12.02 -9.80 -4.77
C GLY A 264 11.18 -8.78 -5.54
N LEU A 265 11.61 -8.52 -6.78
CA LEU A 265 11.00 -7.57 -7.70
C LEU A 265 10.95 -8.18 -9.11
N TYR A 266 9.84 -7.93 -9.82
CA TYR A 266 9.82 -7.94 -11.27
C TYR A 266 9.12 -6.70 -11.79
N VAL A 267 9.68 -6.08 -12.82
CA VAL A 267 9.10 -4.95 -13.56
C VAL A 267 9.21 -5.27 -15.04
N GLY A 268 8.08 -5.39 -15.73
CA GLY A 268 8.08 -5.75 -17.16
C GLY A 268 6.70 -5.66 -17.78
N LEU A 269 6.57 -6.03 -19.05
CA LEU A 269 5.29 -5.98 -19.77
C LEU A 269 4.53 -7.32 -19.73
N ASP A 270 5.21 -8.42 -19.38
CA ASP A 270 4.55 -9.70 -19.13
C ASP A 270 3.80 -9.70 -17.79
N ALA A 271 2.82 -10.60 -17.68
CA ALA A 271 2.00 -10.83 -16.49
C ALA A 271 1.86 -12.34 -16.25
N GLY A 272 1.23 -12.71 -15.13
CA GLY A 272 0.95 -14.09 -14.75
C GLY A 272 2.19 -14.87 -14.34
N GLU A 273 2.20 -16.17 -14.64
CA GLU A 273 3.24 -17.11 -14.20
C GLU A 273 4.66 -16.64 -14.58
N THR A 274 4.86 -16.05 -15.76
CA THR A 274 6.19 -15.57 -16.20
C THR A 274 6.74 -14.47 -15.28
N ALA A 275 5.92 -13.47 -15.01
CA ALA A 275 6.29 -12.34 -14.15
C ALA A 275 6.51 -12.78 -12.70
N MET A 276 5.65 -13.68 -12.20
CA MET A 276 5.78 -14.27 -10.87
C MET A 276 7.07 -15.08 -10.72
N MET A 277 7.38 -15.95 -11.69
CA MET A 277 8.61 -16.75 -11.67
C MET A 277 9.86 -15.88 -11.74
N ALA A 278 9.83 -14.80 -12.53
CA ALA A 278 10.92 -13.82 -12.58
C ALA A 278 11.08 -13.07 -11.24
N CYS A 279 9.98 -12.70 -10.58
CA CYS A 279 10.00 -12.08 -9.25
C CYS A 279 10.62 -13.01 -8.19
N ILE A 280 10.26 -14.29 -8.19
CA ILE A 280 10.81 -15.30 -7.27
C ILE A 280 12.29 -15.54 -7.55
N ALA A 281 12.68 -15.67 -8.82
CA ALA A 281 14.08 -15.79 -9.21
C ALA A 281 14.90 -14.57 -8.75
N ASN A 282 14.39 -13.36 -8.98
CA ASN A 282 14.99 -12.13 -8.48
C ASN A 282 15.12 -12.14 -6.95
N ALA A 283 14.13 -12.65 -6.22
CA ALA A 283 14.17 -12.73 -4.77
C ALA A 283 15.37 -13.55 -4.27
N ALA A 284 15.70 -14.63 -4.96
CA ALA A 284 16.84 -15.50 -4.64
C ALA A 284 18.21 -14.95 -5.11
N MET A 285 18.24 -14.05 -6.10
CA MET A 285 19.47 -13.43 -6.61
C MET A 285 20.17 -12.52 -5.59
N ASP A 286 21.48 -12.37 -5.78
CA ASP A 286 22.25 -11.30 -5.14
C ASP A 286 21.80 -9.92 -5.67
N LYS A 287 21.23 -9.11 -4.79
CA LYS A 287 20.71 -7.78 -5.15
C LYS A 287 21.81 -6.82 -5.59
N THR A 288 23.06 -7.03 -5.19
CA THR A 288 24.18 -6.20 -5.67
C THR A 288 24.41 -6.39 -7.18
N VAL A 289 24.35 -7.63 -7.66
CA VAL A 289 24.46 -7.98 -9.08
C VAL A 289 23.26 -7.43 -9.85
N TYR A 290 22.05 -7.64 -9.32
CA TYR A 290 20.82 -7.14 -9.94
C TYR A 290 20.80 -5.61 -10.05
N CYS A 291 21.13 -4.88 -8.98
CA CYS A 291 21.18 -3.42 -8.97
C CYS A 291 22.27 -2.86 -9.90
N ALA A 292 23.43 -3.53 -10.00
CA ALA A 292 24.51 -3.12 -10.89
C ALA A 292 24.09 -3.12 -12.37
N ALA A 293 23.20 -4.03 -12.79
CA ALA A 293 22.66 -4.05 -14.15
C ALA A 293 21.87 -2.77 -14.52
N TYR A 294 21.37 -2.04 -13.51
CA TYR A 294 20.68 -0.76 -13.67
C TYR A 294 21.55 0.44 -13.27
N GLY A 295 22.87 0.24 -13.09
CA GLY A 295 23.82 1.30 -12.73
C GLY A 295 23.73 1.76 -11.27
N ILE A 296 23.22 0.92 -10.38
CA ILE A 296 23.01 1.24 -8.96
C ILE A 296 24.04 0.50 -8.11
N ASP A 297 24.88 1.26 -7.40
CA ASP A 297 25.79 0.73 -6.38
C ASP A 297 25.03 0.47 -5.07
N LEU A 298 24.81 -0.80 -4.76
CA LEU A 298 24.04 -1.25 -3.60
C LEU A 298 24.99 -1.77 -2.52
N ARG A 299 24.81 -1.27 -1.30
CA ARG A 299 25.41 -1.90 -0.11
C ARG A 299 24.63 -3.17 0.24
N PRO A 300 25.27 -4.35 0.37
CA PRO A 300 24.58 -5.61 0.60
C PRO A 300 23.58 -5.57 1.77
N GLU A 301 23.90 -4.78 2.81
CA GLU A 301 23.06 -4.65 3.99
C GLU A 301 21.76 -3.88 3.78
N ASP A 302 21.65 -3.06 2.73
CA ASP A 302 20.46 -2.26 2.44
C ASP A 302 19.36 -3.10 1.73
N TRP A 303 19.73 -4.22 1.10
CA TRP A 303 18.80 -5.20 0.53
C TRP A 303 19.37 -6.63 0.62
N PRO A 304 19.32 -7.24 1.82
CA PRO A 304 20.07 -8.47 2.13
C PRO A 304 19.43 -9.78 1.65
N SER A 305 18.33 -9.73 0.90
CA SER A 305 17.61 -10.95 0.50
C SER A 305 18.38 -11.77 -0.52
N ARG A 306 18.59 -13.05 -0.19
CA ARG A 306 19.18 -14.10 -1.03
C ARG A 306 18.55 -15.44 -0.69
N GLY A 307 18.58 -16.37 -1.64
CA GLY A 307 18.01 -17.71 -1.45
C GLY A 307 16.50 -17.77 -1.71
N LEU A 308 16.02 -18.99 -1.87
CA LEU A 308 14.64 -19.27 -2.26
C LEU A 308 13.76 -19.44 -1.03
N PRO A 309 12.53 -18.88 -0.99
CA PRO A 309 11.63 -19.06 0.14
C PRO A 309 11.16 -20.51 0.25
N SER A 310 10.92 -20.97 1.47
CA SER A 310 10.25 -22.25 1.71
C SER A 310 8.75 -22.17 1.44
N GLU A 311 8.16 -20.97 1.48
CA GLU A 311 6.73 -20.78 1.33
C GLU A 311 6.41 -19.53 0.49
N ILE A 312 5.45 -19.65 -0.43
CA ILE A 312 4.92 -18.53 -1.20
C ILE A 312 3.41 -18.46 -1.04
N ILE A 313 2.95 -17.27 -0.67
CA ILE A 313 1.56 -16.91 -0.44
C ILE A 313 1.11 -15.96 -1.56
N SER A 314 -0.01 -16.27 -2.20
CA SER A 314 -0.65 -15.35 -3.15
C SER A 314 -2.17 -15.43 -3.11
N ASP A 315 -2.82 -14.38 -3.55
CA ASP A 315 -4.26 -14.23 -3.59
C ASP A 315 -4.89 -14.64 -4.94
N ARG A 316 -4.06 -14.80 -5.98
CA ARG A 316 -4.50 -15.18 -7.32
C ARG A 316 -4.32 -16.67 -7.53
N GLY A 317 -5.40 -17.41 -7.27
CA GLY A 317 -5.44 -18.85 -7.49
C GLY A 317 -5.09 -19.28 -8.92
N GLY A 318 -5.30 -18.44 -9.94
CA GLY A 318 -5.05 -18.76 -11.37
C GLY A 318 -3.59 -18.68 -11.82
N GLU A 319 -2.82 -17.70 -11.34
CA GLU A 319 -1.38 -17.55 -11.67
C GLU A 319 -0.53 -18.61 -10.94
N PHE A 320 -1.10 -19.17 -9.86
CA PHE A 320 -0.55 -20.27 -9.06
C PHE A 320 -0.87 -21.69 -9.60
N VAL A 321 -1.55 -21.84 -10.75
CA VAL A 321 -1.80 -23.18 -11.37
C VAL A 321 -0.80 -23.52 -12.46
N GLY A 322 0.19 -22.64 -12.72
CA GLY A 322 1.15 -22.81 -13.79
C GLY A 322 2.05 -24.05 -13.63
N ASN A 323 2.39 -24.69 -14.75
CA ASN A 323 3.22 -25.90 -14.76
C ASN A 323 4.66 -25.63 -14.30
N ARG A 324 5.22 -24.45 -14.60
CA ARG A 324 6.61 -24.11 -14.20
C ARG A 324 6.70 -23.81 -12.71
N ILE A 325 5.72 -23.11 -12.15
CA ILE A 325 5.72 -22.87 -10.71
C ILE A 325 5.49 -24.17 -9.93
N ASN A 326 4.65 -25.10 -10.43
CA ASN A 326 4.54 -26.45 -9.87
C ASN A 326 5.87 -27.19 -9.91
N GLU A 327 6.58 -27.18 -11.05
CA GLU A 327 7.89 -27.82 -11.20
C GLU A 327 8.91 -27.26 -10.21
N LEU A 328 8.97 -25.93 -10.06
CA LEU A 328 9.86 -25.26 -9.12
C LEU A 328 9.52 -25.63 -7.67
N CYS A 329 8.25 -25.70 -7.31
CA CYS A 329 7.82 -26.14 -5.98
C CYS A 329 8.20 -27.60 -5.70
N ILE A 330 8.08 -28.50 -6.69
CA ILE A 330 8.48 -29.90 -6.54
C ILE A 330 10.00 -30.03 -6.42
N CYS A 331 10.76 -29.31 -7.25
CA CYS A 331 12.22 -29.42 -7.29
C CYS A 331 12.89 -28.89 -6.02
N TYR A 332 12.36 -27.80 -5.46
CA TYR A 332 12.97 -27.13 -4.31
C TYR A 332 12.16 -27.26 -3.01
N GLY A 333 11.03 -27.98 -3.02
CA GLY A 333 10.21 -28.16 -1.82
C GLY A 333 9.54 -26.88 -1.33
N ILE A 334 9.14 -25.99 -2.24
CA ILE A 334 8.41 -24.77 -1.87
C ILE A 334 6.94 -25.09 -1.62
N ASP A 335 6.45 -24.71 -0.45
CA ASP A 335 5.04 -24.76 -0.11
C ASP A 335 4.29 -23.57 -0.71
N ARG A 336 3.09 -23.84 -1.23
CA ARG A 336 2.21 -22.80 -1.77
C ARG A 336 0.95 -22.70 -0.96
N GLN A 337 0.61 -21.48 -0.59
CA GLN A 337 -0.67 -21.20 0.06
C GLN A 337 -1.45 -20.18 -0.76
N ALA A 338 -2.63 -20.58 -1.21
CA ALA A 338 -3.63 -19.62 -1.64
C ALA A 338 -4.23 -19.02 -0.36
N LEU A 339 -4.21 -17.69 -0.23
CA LEU A 339 -4.89 -17.03 0.88
C LEU A 339 -6.35 -17.49 0.92
N PRO A 340 -6.85 -18.05 2.05
CA PRO A 340 -8.26 -18.39 2.15
C PRO A 340 -9.08 -17.13 1.85
N PRO A 341 -10.17 -17.22 1.07
CA PRO A 341 -11.06 -16.08 0.91
C PRO A 341 -11.47 -15.60 2.31
N PHE A 342 -11.47 -14.27 2.52
CA PHE A 342 -11.85 -13.57 3.77
C PHE A 342 -10.78 -13.39 4.86
N ARG A 343 -9.48 -13.64 4.60
CA ARG A 343 -8.37 -13.26 5.50
C ARG A 343 -7.59 -12.03 5.01
N ALA A 344 -8.24 -10.87 5.03
CA ALA A 344 -7.64 -9.58 4.63
C ALA A 344 -6.51 -9.07 5.54
N GLU A 345 -6.25 -9.74 6.68
CA GLU A 345 -5.17 -9.41 7.65
C GLU A 345 -3.79 -9.79 7.12
N GLU A 346 -3.75 -10.70 6.15
CA GLU A 346 -2.53 -11.30 5.61
C GLU A 346 -1.98 -10.50 4.41
N LYS A 347 -2.78 -9.63 3.77
CA LYS A 347 -2.41 -8.76 2.63
C LYS A 347 -1.84 -7.35 2.91
N PRO A 348 -1.96 -6.72 4.10
CA PRO A 348 -1.65 -5.30 4.26
C PRO A 348 -0.20 -4.93 3.95
N LEU A 349 0.75 -5.86 4.08
CA LEU A 349 2.18 -5.59 3.87
C LEU A 349 2.49 -5.28 2.41
N VAL A 350 1.98 -6.12 1.52
CA VAL A 350 2.16 -6.03 0.07
C VAL A 350 1.36 -4.89 -0.53
N GLU A 351 0.08 -4.76 -0.20
CA GLU A 351 -0.76 -3.66 -0.70
C GLU A 351 -0.14 -2.30 -0.31
N ARG A 352 0.25 -2.15 0.96
CA ARG A 352 0.92 -0.93 1.44
C ARG A 352 2.26 -0.67 0.75
N ALA A 353 3.05 -1.71 0.48
CA ALA A 353 4.33 -1.53 -0.21
C ALA A 353 4.14 -1.09 -1.66
N MET A 354 3.16 -1.67 -2.37
CA MET A 354 2.80 -1.25 -3.73
C MET A 354 2.31 0.21 -3.74
N ASP A 355 1.44 0.58 -2.81
CA ASP A 355 0.95 1.96 -2.68
C ASP A 355 2.11 2.94 -2.46
N LEU A 356 3.01 2.63 -1.51
CA LEU A 356 4.19 3.46 -1.24
C LEU A 356 5.09 3.60 -2.45
N ILE A 357 5.30 2.53 -3.24
CA ILE A 357 6.09 2.61 -4.47
C ILE A 357 5.41 3.54 -5.47
N GLN A 358 4.11 3.40 -5.70
CA GLN A 358 3.38 4.26 -6.62
C GLN A 358 3.37 5.72 -6.19
N GLU A 359 3.09 6.00 -4.92
CA GLU A 359 3.07 7.35 -4.36
C GLU A 359 4.43 8.04 -4.45
N SER A 360 5.53 7.28 -4.32
CA SER A 360 6.89 7.82 -4.32
C SER A 360 7.23 8.60 -5.59
N TYR A 361 6.79 8.13 -6.76
CA TYR A 361 7.14 8.74 -8.05
C TYR A 361 6.01 9.57 -8.64
N LYS A 362 4.74 9.32 -8.27
CA LYS A 362 3.55 9.97 -8.87
C LYS A 362 3.64 11.49 -8.87
N SER A 363 4.06 12.09 -7.74
CA SER A 363 4.18 13.55 -7.62
C SER A 363 5.30 14.13 -8.49
N MET A 364 6.44 13.44 -8.57
CA MET A 364 7.63 13.90 -9.31
C MET A 364 7.51 13.70 -10.82
N LEU A 365 6.76 12.69 -11.26
CA LEU A 365 6.56 12.32 -12.66
C LEU A 365 5.22 12.82 -13.21
N ARG A 366 4.54 13.72 -12.50
CA ARG A 366 3.31 14.36 -12.99
C ARG A 366 3.59 15.09 -14.31
N GLY A 367 2.74 14.84 -15.32
CA GLY A 367 2.94 15.38 -16.67
C GLY A 367 4.03 14.68 -17.48
N ARG A 368 4.57 13.55 -16.99
CA ARG A 368 5.63 12.76 -17.64
C ARG A 368 5.22 11.30 -17.88
N GLY A 369 3.94 11.10 -18.19
CA GLY A 369 3.36 9.79 -18.50
C GLY A 369 2.68 9.08 -17.34
N VAL A 370 2.73 9.63 -16.12
CA VAL A 370 1.97 9.13 -14.97
C VAL A 370 0.48 9.36 -15.17
N ILE A 371 -0.30 8.33 -14.87
CA ILE A 371 -1.76 8.34 -14.93
C ILE A 371 -2.32 9.10 -13.72
N GLY A 372 -3.18 10.08 -13.98
CA GLY A 372 -3.90 10.85 -12.96
C GLY A 372 -5.33 10.36 -12.73
N ASP A 373 -6.01 11.03 -11.78
CA ASP A 373 -7.35 10.65 -11.31
C ASP A 373 -8.49 10.95 -12.32
N ASP A 374 -8.22 11.73 -13.38
CA ASP A 374 -9.16 12.07 -14.47
C ASP A 374 -9.30 10.95 -15.51
N VAL A 375 -8.65 9.79 -15.31
CA VAL A 375 -8.74 8.67 -16.25
C VAL A 375 -10.17 8.17 -16.38
N GLY A 376 -10.64 8.11 -17.63
CA GLY A 376 -12.00 7.71 -17.98
C GLY A 376 -12.95 8.90 -18.18
N GLU A 377 -12.52 10.13 -17.89
CA GLU A 377 -13.29 11.33 -18.21
C GLU A 377 -13.22 11.68 -19.71
N ARG A 378 -14.25 12.37 -20.22
CA ARG A 378 -14.38 12.70 -21.66
C ARG A 378 -13.26 13.59 -22.20
N TRP A 379 -12.58 14.33 -21.32
CA TRP A 379 -11.49 15.25 -21.61
C TRP A 379 -10.16 14.81 -21.00
N ALA A 380 -10.06 13.52 -20.62
CA ALA A 380 -8.90 12.98 -19.94
C ALA A 380 -7.63 13.22 -20.74
N THR A 381 -6.57 13.58 -20.03
CA THR A 381 -5.26 13.83 -20.63
C THR A 381 -4.74 12.55 -21.30
N ASP A 382 -4.21 12.65 -22.53
CA ASP A 382 -3.54 11.52 -23.17
C ASP A 382 -2.13 11.33 -22.61
N TYR A 383 -2.04 10.64 -21.47
CA TYR A 383 -0.81 10.38 -20.73
C TYR A 383 0.27 9.68 -21.57
N ARG A 384 -0.11 8.93 -22.62
CA ARG A 384 0.85 8.29 -23.53
C ARG A 384 1.76 9.32 -24.21
N LYS A 385 1.22 10.50 -24.57
CA LYS A 385 1.99 11.57 -25.23
C LYS A 385 3.00 12.26 -24.31
N GLN A 386 2.87 12.04 -23.00
CA GLN A 386 3.74 12.60 -21.97
C GLN A 386 4.80 11.61 -21.51
N ALA A 387 4.72 10.34 -21.93
CA ALA A 387 5.64 9.29 -21.51
C ALA A 387 7.07 9.63 -21.95
N ILE A 388 8.03 9.49 -21.03
CA ILE A 388 9.45 9.76 -21.30
C ILE A 388 10.39 8.65 -20.81
N LEU A 389 9.91 7.77 -19.93
CA LEU A 389 10.75 6.77 -19.27
C LEU A 389 10.73 5.46 -20.04
N THR A 390 11.91 4.88 -20.21
CA THR A 390 12.07 3.49 -20.67
C THR A 390 11.78 2.50 -19.55
N LEU A 391 11.65 1.22 -19.89
CA LEU A 391 11.48 0.15 -18.90
C LEU A 391 12.65 0.09 -17.90
N ASP A 392 13.89 0.23 -18.39
CA ASP A 392 15.10 0.19 -17.55
C ASP A 392 15.15 1.38 -16.58
N GLU A 393 14.83 2.59 -17.05
CA GLU A 393 14.80 3.80 -16.22
C GLU A 393 13.69 3.74 -15.15
N TYR A 394 12.50 3.24 -15.50
CA TYR A 394 11.43 3.03 -14.53
C TYR A 394 11.81 1.95 -13.50
N THR A 395 12.44 0.86 -13.94
CA THR A 395 12.93 -0.20 -13.04
C THR A 395 13.95 0.35 -12.06
N ALA A 396 14.88 1.20 -12.50
CA ALA A 396 15.85 1.88 -11.63
C ALA A 396 15.15 2.76 -10.56
N ILE A 397 14.09 3.48 -10.92
CA ILE A 397 13.28 4.27 -9.96
C ILE A 397 12.64 3.37 -8.91
N VAL A 398 12.05 2.24 -9.33
CA VAL A 398 11.43 1.27 -8.43
C VAL A 398 12.49 0.65 -7.50
N ILE A 399 13.66 0.28 -8.01
CA ILE A 399 14.78 -0.24 -7.22
C ILE A 399 15.21 0.76 -6.15
N HIS A 400 15.44 2.04 -6.50
CA HIS A 400 15.80 3.08 -5.53
C HIS A 400 14.73 3.25 -4.44
N THR A 401 13.46 3.16 -4.84
CA THR A 401 12.33 3.24 -3.90
C THR A 401 12.35 2.06 -2.94
N ILE A 402 12.56 0.84 -3.43
CA ILE A 402 12.65 -0.37 -2.59
C ILE A 402 13.82 -0.30 -1.64
N ILE A 403 15.01 0.14 -2.09
CA ILE A 403 16.17 0.34 -1.22
C ILE A 403 15.83 1.29 -0.07
N ALA A 404 15.17 2.42 -0.37
CA ALA A 404 14.74 3.38 0.65
C ALA A 404 13.72 2.77 1.64
N LEU A 405 12.76 1.99 1.14
CA LEU A 405 11.76 1.31 1.97
C LEU A 405 12.38 0.21 2.84
N ASN A 406 13.24 -0.64 2.28
CA ASN A 406 13.89 -1.74 3.01
C ASN A 406 14.83 -1.22 4.11
N LYS A 407 15.61 -0.17 3.80
CA LYS A 407 16.57 0.41 4.74
C LYS A 407 15.94 1.33 5.78
N GLY A 408 14.93 2.11 5.40
CA GLY A 408 14.50 3.28 6.16
C GLY A 408 13.06 3.26 6.67
N ARG A 409 12.18 2.38 6.13
CA ARG A 409 10.79 2.33 6.59
C ARG A 409 10.71 1.85 8.03
N VAL A 410 10.08 2.64 8.89
CA VAL A 410 9.84 2.26 10.28
C VAL A 410 8.63 1.33 10.36
N LEU A 411 8.87 0.14 10.90
CA LEU A 411 7.85 -0.85 11.20
C LEU A 411 7.26 -0.56 12.58
N THR A 412 5.98 -0.19 12.61
CA THR A 412 5.27 0.16 13.85
C THR A 412 4.53 -1.01 14.49
N ASP A 413 4.28 -2.08 13.72
CA ASP A 413 3.45 -3.22 14.12
C ASP A 413 4.29 -4.48 14.44
N ILE A 414 5.33 -4.27 15.25
CA ILE A 414 6.32 -5.30 15.64
C ILE A 414 6.32 -5.58 17.14
N GLY A 415 5.27 -5.19 17.86
CA GLY A 415 5.19 -5.33 19.33
C GLY A 415 5.19 -6.77 19.86
N HIS A 416 5.12 -7.77 18.97
CA HIS A 416 5.30 -9.18 19.29
C HIS A 416 6.78 -9.60 19.37
N LEU A 417 7.70 -8.76 18.88
CA LEU A 417 9.14 -8.97 18.96
C LEU A 417 9.71 -8.34 20.25
N PRO A 418 10.91 -8.77 20.68
CA PRO A 418 11.65 -8.13 21.78
C PRO A 418 11.86 -6.62 21.55
N VAL A 419 11.99 -5.85 22.63
CA VAL A 419 12.12 -4.38 22.60
C VAL A 419 13.38 -3.91 21.86
N ASP A 420 14.43 -4.71 21.86
CA ASP A 420 15.70 -4.47 21.18
C ASP A 420 15.72 -4.93 19.72
N ALA A 421 14.64 -5.58 19.23
CA ALA A 421 14.53 -5.94 17.82
C ALA A 421 14.53 -4.68 16.95
N PRO A 422 15.31 -4.66 15.85
CA PRO A 422 15.34 -3.51 14.96
C PRO A 422 14.01 -3.36 14.22
N ASN A 423 13.65 -2.11 13.94
CA ASN A 423 12.33 -1.75 13.40
C ASN A 423 12.37 -1.29 11.94
N THR A 424 13.38 -1.70 11.18
CA THR A 424 13.46 -1.47 9.73
C THR A 424 13.62 -2.80 9.01
N PRO A 425 12.98 -3.03 7.85
CA PRO A 425 12.93 -4.34 7.22
C PRO A 425 14.29 -5.01 7.01
N ALA A 426 15.29 -4.30 6.45
CA ALA A 426 16.61 -4.86 6.17
C ALA A 426 17.36 -5.29 7.44
N ARG A 427 17.29 -4.46 8.50
CA ARG A 427 17.89 -4.81 9.80
C ARG A 427 17.14 -5.93 10.52
N LEU A 428 15.81 -5.96 10.41
CA LEU A 428 15.00 -7.02 11.00
C LEU A 428 15.25 -8.35 10.32
N TRP A 429 15.37 -8.37 9.00
CA TRP A 429 15.80 -9.52 8.22
C TRP A 429 17.16 -10.06 8.70
N GLN A 430 18.16 -9.19 8.82
CA GLN A 430 19.50 -9.57 9.30
C GLN A 430 19.45 -10.10 10.73
N TRP A 431 18.74 -9.40 11.62
CA TRP A 431 18.57 -9.83 13.00
C TRP A 431 17.91 -11.22 13.10
N LEU A 432 16.84 -11.48 12.33
CA LEU A 432 16.22 -12.81 12.27
C LEU A 432 17.19 -13.88 11.73
N THR A 433 17.98 -13.53 10.71
CA THR A 433 19.01 -14.41 10.15
C THR A 433 20.06 -14.76 11.21
N ASP A 434 20.56 -13.77 11.95
CA ASP A 434 21.57 -13.93 13.01
C ASP A 434 21.04 -14.76 14.19
N GLN A 435 19.73 -14.72 14.46
CA GLN A 435 19.06 -15.57 15.45
C GLN A 435 18.80 -17.01 14.94
N GLY A 436 19.23 -17.36 13.71
CA GLY A 436 18.97 -18.65 13.10
C GLY A 436 17.52 -18.87 12.67
N LYS A 437 16.72 -17.81 12.57
CA LYS A 437 15.30 -17.84 12.21
C LYS A 437 15.11 -17.66 10.71
N SER A 438 15.61 -18.61 9.92
CA SER A 438 15.53 -18.62 8.47
C SER A 438 15.15 -19.99 7.93
N THR A 439 14.22 -20.01 6.98
CA THR A 439 13.83 -21.20 6.21
C THR A 439 14.25 -21.10 4.74
N LEU A 440 15.11 -20.13 4.40
CA LEU A 440 15.58 -19.91 3.03
C LEU A 440 16.47 -21.06 2.57
N LEU A 441 16.28 -21.47 1.32
CA LEU A 441 17.09 -22.48 0.65
C LEU A 441 18.20 -21.79 -0.13
N ASP A 442 19.44 -22.24 0.09
CA ASP A 442 20.57 -21.81 -0.72
C ASP A 442 20.52 -22.53 -2.08
N VAL A 443 20.53 -21.75 -3.15
CA VAL A 443 20.37 -22.23 -4.53
C VAL A 443 21.28 -21.44 -5.46
N ASP A 444 21.70 -22.08 -6.56
CA ASP A 444 22.35 -21.36 -7.65
C ASP A 444 21.32 -20.43 -8.31
N ALA A 445 21.47 -19.13 -8.08
CA ALA A 445 20.54 -18.11 -8.55
C ALA A 445 20.48 -18.02 -10.09
N ASP A 446 21.61 -18.25 -10.78
CA ASP A 446 21.67 -18.20 -12.24
C ASP A 446 20.99 -19.44 -12.84
N GLU A 447 21.17 -20.61 -12.23
CA GLU A 447 20.44 -21.81 -12.62
C GLU A 447 18.93 -21.66 -12.37
N LEU A 448 18.54 -21.15 -11.20
CA LEU A 448 17.14 -20.89 -10.85
C LEU A 448 16.49 -19.92 -11.83
N TYR A 449 17.14 -18.80 -12.12
CA TYR A 449 16.66 -17.82 -13.09
C TYR A 449 16.44 -18.43 -14.47
N ARG A 450 17.41 -19.18 -15.00
CA ARG A 450 17.27 -19.83 -16.31
C ARG A 450 16.17 -20.88 -16.33
N ARG A 451 15.92 -21.58 -15.22
CA ARG A 451 14.78 -22.52 -15.07
C ARG A 451 13.42 -21.80 -14.95
N ALA A 452 13.42 -20.57 -14.43
CA ALA A 452 12.23 -19.74 -14.26
C ALA A 452 11.74 -19.10 -15.59
N LEU A 453 12.61 -19.00 -16.60
CA LEU A 453 12.29 -18.43 -17.90
C LEU A 453 11.10 -19.11 -18.62
N PRO A 454 10.31 -18.37 -19.41
CA PRO A 454 9.22 -18.93 -20.21
C PRO A 454 9.74 -19.91 -21.24
N ARG A 455 8.95 -20.97 -21.46
CA ARG A 455 9.30 -22.08 -22.36
C ARG A 455 8.50 -22.02 -23.65
N ALA A 456 9.16 -22.32 -24.75
CA ALA A 456 8.55 -22.49 -26.06
C ALA A 456 9.19 -23.66 -26.79
N SER A 457 8.61 -24.08 -27.91
CA SER A 457 9.18 -25.15 -28.74
C SER A 457 9.32 -24.70 -30.19
N SER A 458 10.40 -25.11 -30.84
CA SER A 458 10.65 -24.83 -32.25
C SER A 458 11.46 -25.96 -32.86
N LYS A 459 11.54 -25.98 -34.19
CA LYS A 459 12.34 -26.97 -34.92
C LYS A 459 13.76 -26.43 -35.06
N LEU A 460 14.77 -27.22 -34.66
CA LEU A 460 16.15 -26.88 -34.94
C LEU A 460 16.42 -27.04 -36.43
N THR A 461 16.88 -25.97 -37.10
CA THR A 461 17.26 -26.02 -38.51
C THR A 461 18.75 -25.76 -38.69
N ARG A 462 19.29 -25.99 -39.89
CA ARG A 462 20.68 -25.58 -40.22
C ARG A 462 20.93 -24.08 -40.04
N LYS A 463 19.87 -23.26 -40.06
CA LYS A 463 19.95 -21.79 -39.83
C LYS A 463 19.78 -21.42 -38.35
N GLY A 464 19.68 -22.41 -37.47
CA GLY A 464 19.45 -22.23 -36.04
C GLY A 464 18.00 -22.42 -35.63
N ILE A 465 17.70 -21.88 -34.45
CA ILE A 465 16.41 -21.94 -33.75
C ILE A 465 15.72 -20.60 -33.95
N VAL A 466 14.45 -20.61 -34.33
CA VAL A 466 13.65 -19.39 -34.42
C VAL A 466 12.82 -19.25 -33.15
N CYS A 467 13.06 -18.16 -32.41
CA CYS A 467 12.30 -17.73 -31.23
C CYS A 467 11.80 -16.30 -31.47
N ASN A 468 10.49 -16.10 -31.43
CA ASN A 468 9.83 -14.79 -31.63
C ASN A 468 10.29 -14.02 -32.90
N GLY A 469 10.66 -14.75 -33.95
CA GLY A 469 11.17 -14.20 -35.21
C GLY A 469 12.66 -13.85 -35.22
N LEU A 470 13.36 -14.04 -34.10
CA LEU A 470 14.81 -13.94 -33.98
C LEU A 470 15.45 -15.32 -34.16
N ARG A 471 16.67 -15.35 -34.71
CA ARG A 471 17.43 -16.60 -34.91
C ARG A 471 18.52 -16.72 -33.89
N TYR A 472 18.64 -17.93 -33.33
CA TYR A 472 19.65 -18.29 -32.34
C TYR A 472 20.44 -19.50 -32.82
N LEU A 473 21.73 -19.53 -32.51
CA LEU A 473 22.61 -20.64 -32.84
C LEU A 473 23.14 -21.26 -31.54
N PRO A 474 23.13 -22.60 -31.43
CA PRO A 474 23.78 -23.24 -30.30
C PRO A 474 25.29 -23.01 -30.37
N GLU A 475 25.94 -23.07 -29.22
CA GLU A 475 27.40 -23.03 -29.14
C GLU A 475 28.03 -24.16 -29.98
N ARG A 476 29.25 -23.91 -30.47
CA ARG A 476 29.99 -24.90 -31.26
C ARG A 476 30.24 -26.14 -30.39
N GLY A 477 29.85 -27.31 -30.90
CA GLY A 477 30.00 -28.58 -30.19
C GLY A 477 28.78 -29.02 -29.40
N ALA A 478 27.68 -28.26 -29.39
CA ALA A 478 26.43 -28.72 -28.79
C ALA A 478 25.88 -29.95 -29.55
N GLU A 479 25.63 -31.04 -28.81
CA GLU A 479 25.07 -32.29 -29.34
C GLU A 479 23.55 -32.16 -29.57
N LEU A 480 23.15 -31.37 -30.57
CA LEU A 480 21.74 -31.16 -30.92
C LEU A 480 21.41 -31.69 -32.32
N THR A 481 20.32 -32.47 -32.40
CA THR A 481 19.89 -33.09 -33.65
C THR A 481 19.15 -32.10 -34.56
N ILE A 482 19.72 -31.82 -35.74
CA ILE A 482 19.08 -30.97 -36.75
C ILE A 482 17.77 -31.62 -37.22
N GLY A 483 16.70 -30.84 -37.26
CA GLY A 483 15.37 -31.29 -37.66
C GLY A 483 14.50 -31.78 -36.50
N ALA A 484 15.07 -31.97 -35.30
CA ALA A 484 14.30 -32.29 -34.12
C ALA A 484 13.45 -31.10 -33.66
N LYS A 485 12.30 -31.41 -33.03
CA LYS A 485 11.54 -30.44 -32.24
C LYS A 485 12.23 -30.34 -30.88
N ILE A 486 12.62 -29.14 -30.50
CA ILE A 486 13.29 -28.87 -29.23
C ILE A 486 12.47 -27.89 -28.40
N GLU A 487 12.55 -28.05 -27.09
CA GLU A 487 12.05 -27.06 -26.13
C GLU A 487 13.19 -26.14 -25.73
N TYR A 488 12.89 -24.85 -25.55
CA TYR A 488 13.86 -23.86 -25.11
C TYR A 488 13.19 -22.84 -24.19
N ALA A 489 13.99 -22.27 -23.30
CA ALA A 489 13.64 -21.16 -22.45
C ALA A 489 14.23 -19.85 -23.02
N TYR A 490 13.53 -18.74 -22.89
CA TYR A 490 13.96 -17.43 -23.40
C TYR A 490 13.63 -16.32 -22.41
N ASP A 491 14.41 -15.25 -22.37
CA ASP A 491 14.07 -14.07 -21.57
C ASP A 491 13.33 -13.02 -22.42
N PRO A 492 12.11 -12.60 -22.04
CA PRO A 492 11.45 -11.46 -22.65
C PRO A 492 12.20 -10.13 -22.50
N GLN A 493 13.05 -9.97 -21.47
CA GLN A 493 13.77 -8.73 -21.16
C GLN A 493 15.17 -8.65 -21.78
N ASP A 494 15.76 -9.79 -22.16
CA ASP A 494 17.05 -9.86 -22.86
C ASP A 494 17.03 -10.91 -23.98
N THR A 495 17.13 -10.45 -25.23
CA THR A 495 17.17 -11.31 -26.41
C THR A 495 18.56 -11.81 -26.80
N SER A 496 19.58 -11.60 -25.96
CA SER A 496 20.96 -12.01 -26.27
C SER A 496 21.12 -13.54 -26.33
N HIS A 497 20.39 -14.27 -25.49
CA HIS A 497 20.50 -15.73 -25.37
C HIS A 497 19.14 -16.41 -25.20
N ILE A 498 19.05 -17.64 -25.70
CA ILE A 498 18.03 -18.62 -25.30
C ILE A 498 18.71 -19.88 -24.78
N TYR A 499 17.98 -20.73 -24.06
CA TYR A 499 18.51 -21.94 -23.47
C TYR A 499 17.72 -23.15 -23.94
N VAL A 500 18.33 -24.04 -24.70
CA VAL A 500 17.69 -25.30 -25.12
C VAL A 500 17.65 -26.24 -23.93
N ILE A 501 16.48 -26.83 -23.68
CA ILE A 501 16.27 -27.81 -22.61
C ILE A 501 16.52 -29.18 -23.21
N ALA A 502 17.64 -29.81 -22.84
CA ALA A 502 17.96 -31.16 -23.27
C ALA A 502 17.06 -32.21 -22.58
N GLU A 503 17.10 -33.46 -23.05
CA GLU A 503 16.29 -34.56 -22.48
C GLU A 503 16.60 -34.80 -21.00
N ASP A 504 17.86 -34.66 -20.59
CA ASP A 504 18.32 -34.77 -19.21
C ASP A 504 18.26 -33.44 -18.44
N LYS A 505 17.46 -32.49 -18.93
CA LYS A 505 17.14 -31.21 -18.29
C LYS A 505 18.30 -30.21 -18.18
N ARG A 506 19.48 -30.49 -18.77
CA ARG A 506 20.52 -29.45 -18.89
C ARG A 506 20.05 -28.31 -19.79
N LEU A 507 20.49 -27.10 -19.46
CA LEU A 507 20.23 -25.89 -20.22
C LEU A 507 21.44 -25.57 -21.12
N ILE A 508 21.26 -25.69 -22.43
CA ILE A 508 22.31 -25.46 -23.43
C ILE A 508 22.15 -24.03 -23.98
N PRO A 509 23.11 -23.13 -23.74
CA PRO A 509 23.02 -21.75 -24.23
C PRO A 509 23.08 -21.69 -25.76
N CYS A 510 22.24 -20.83 -26.33
CA CYS A 510 22.24 -20.48 -27.74
C CYS A 510 22.26 -18.96 -27.88
N ALA A 511 23.35 -18.43 -28.44
CA ALA A 511 23.50 -17.00 -28.67
C ALA A 511 22.72 -16.53 -29.90
N LEU A 512 22.35 -15.26 -29.91
CA LEU A 512 21.70 -14.61 -31.04
C LEU A 512 22.58 -14.73 -32.30
N ALA A 513 21.98 -15.19 -33.40
CA ALA A 513 22.69 -15.40 -34.65
C ALA A 513 23.13 -14.07 -35.28
N PRO A 514 24.23 -14.04 -36.08
CA PRO A 514 24.67 -12.83 -36.76
C PRO A 514 23.60 -12.14 -37.62
N SER A 515 22.65 -12.90 -38.17
CA SER A 515 21.52 -12.35 -38.92
C SER A 515 20.54 -11.52 -38.08
N SER A 516 20.57 -11.69 -36.76
CA SER A 516 19.69 -11.04 -35.79
C SER A 516 20.48 -10.20 -34.78
N ALA A 517 21.81 -10.06 -34.91
CA ALA A 517 22.68 -9.44 -33.91
C ALA A 517 22.28 -8.02 -33.49
N ARG A 518 21.60 -7.26 -34.37
CA ARG A 518 21.11 -5.90 -34.08
C ARG A 518 20.11 -5.82 -32.92
N TYR A 519 19.46 -6.92 -32.57
CA TYR A 519 18.46 -6.95 -31.50
C TYR A 519 19.06 -7.35 -30.14
N SER A 520 20.34 -7.74 -30.08
CA SER A 520 20.96 -8.22 -28.84
C SER A 520 20.84 -7.19 -27.71
N GLY A 521 20.48 -7.64 -26.50
CA GLY A 521 20.31 -6.78 -25.32
C GLY A 521 19.03 -5.96 -25.29
N TYR A 522 18.19 -6.03 -26.34
CA TYR A 522 16.86 -5.43 -26.31
C TYR A 522 15.84 -6.39 -25.74
N ASP A 523 14.85 -5.85 -25.03
CA ASP A 523 13.66 -6.59 -24.62
C ASP A 523 12.75 -6.81 -25.84
N MET A 524 11.83 -7.76 -25.71
CA MET A 524 10.95 -8.17 -26.78
C MET A 524 10.00 -7.06 -27.26
N ALA A 525 9.66 -6.07 -26.42
CA ALA A 525 8.80 -4.96 -26.83
C ALA A 525 9.56 -3.96 -27.69
N ASP A 526 10.82 -3.66 -27.34
CA ASP A 526 11.70 -2.87 -28.19
C ASP A 526 11.99 -3.57 -29.52
N VAL A 527 12.22 -4.88 -29.51
CA VAL A 527 12.38 -5.67 -30.75
C VAL A 527 11.14 -5.57 -31.63
N ALA A 528 9.93 -5.57 -31.05
CA ALA A 528 8.70 -5.39 -31.80
C ALA A 528 8.61 -4.00 -32.46
N VAL A 529 9.05 -2.95 -31.77
CA VAL A 529 9.17 -1.59 -32.33
C VAL A 529 10.17 -1.58 -33.48
N MET A 530 11.39 -2.07 -33.27
CA MET A 530 12.45 -2.10 -34.28
C MET A 530 11.99 -2.82 -35.56
N ARG A 531 11.40 -4.01 -35.43
CA ARG A 531 10.93 -4.81 -36.57
C ARG A 531 9.79 -4.14 -37.33
N ARG A 532 8.92 -3.39 -36.63
CA ARG A 532 7.86 -2.62 -37.27
C ARG A 532 8.45 -1.50 -38.13
N GLU A 533 9.41 -0.75 -37.60
CA GLU A 533 10.08 0.31 -38.36
C GLU A 533 10.84 -0.24 -39.57
N GLU A 534 11.52 -1.38 -39.42
CA GLU A 534 12.18 -2.07 -40.52
C GLU A 534 11.19 -2.49 -41.60
N SER A 535 10.05 -3.08 -41.21
CA SER A 535 9.01 -3.47 -42.16
C SER A 535 8.45 -2.27 -42.93
N GLU A 536 8.28 -1.12 -42.27
CA GLU A 536 7.83 0.11 -42.91
C GLU A 536 8.88 0.66 -43.89
N ARG A 537 10.17 0.65 -43.51
CA ARG A 537 11.29 1.02 -44.39
C ARG A 537 11.42 0.08 -45.60
N GLU A 538 11.29 -1.23 -45.39
CA GLU A 538 11.32 -2.21 -46.48
C GLU A 538 10.17 -2.02 -47.46
N LYS A 539 8.95 -1.73 -46.98
CA LYS A 539 7.79 -1.44 -47.84
C LYS A 539 8.05 -0.20 -48.68
N ALA A 540 8.56 0.87 -48.08
CA ALA A 540 8.91 2.10 -48.81
C ALA A 540 10.01 1.84 -49.85
N ALA A 541 11.05 1.10 -49.50
CA ALA A 541 12.14 0.74 -50.42
C ALA A 541 11.64 -0.12 -51.59
N ARG A 542 10.75 -1.10 -51.34
CA ARG A 542 10.13 -1.91 -52.40
C ARG A 542 9.25 -1.08 -53.33
N GLN A 543 8.55 -0.09 -52.78
CA GLN A 543 7.76 0.84 -53.59
C GLN A 543 8.66 1.67 -54.51
N MET A 544 9.76 2.21 -53.98
CA MET A 544 10.76 2.94 -54.79
C MET A 544 11.42 2.03 -55.85
N GLU A 545 11.73 0.78 -55.52
CA GLU A 545 12.26 -0.20 -56.48
C GLU A 545 11.24 -0.45 -57.61
N LEU A 546 9.96 -0.60 -57.28
CA LEU A 546 8.90 -0.79 -58.26
C LEU A 546 8.78 0.43 -59.19
N GLU A 547 8.78 1.65 -58.64
CA GLU A 547 8.73 2.90 -59.41
C GLU A 547 9.92 3.01 -60.37
N ALA A 548 11.14 2.71 -59.89
CA ALA A 548 12.34 2.69 -60.73
C ALA A 548 12.24 1.64 -61.85
N ARG A 549 11.72 0.45 -61.56
CA ARG A 549 11.51 -0.61 -62.55
C ARG A 549 10.44 -0.25 -63.57
N VAL A 550 9.37 0.43 -63.17
CA VAL A 550 8.33 0.93 -64.08
C VAL A 550 8.89 2.02 -64.98
N ALA A 551 9.59 3.01 -64.42
CA ALA A 551 10.22 4.08 -65.20
C ALA A 551 11.25 3.52 -66.21
N MET A 552 12.08 2.58 -65.79
CA MET A 552 13.01 1.87 -66.69
C MET A 552 12.28 1.17 -67.83
N ARG A 553 11.18 0.46 -67.54
CA ARG A 553 10.39 -0.23 -68.57
C ARG A 553 9.73 0.75 -69.54
N SER A 554 9.15 1.84 -69.04
CA SER A 554 8.56 2.89 -69.88
C SER A 554 9.59 3.52 -70.81
N GLU A 555 10.80 3.76 -70.32
CA GLU A 555 11.88 4.31 -71.15
C GLU A 555 12.36 3.31 -72.23
N ILE A 556 12.47 2.02 -71.88
CA ILE A 556 12.77 0.96 -72.85
C ILE A 556 11.68 0.88 -73.93
N GLU A 557 10.40 0.92 -73.55
CA GLU A 557 9.28 0.93 -74.51
C GLU A 557 9.31 2.16 -75.42
N ARG A 558 9.67 3.33 -74.88
CA ARG A 558 9.84 4.56 -75.67
C ARG A 558 10.94 4.41 -76.72
N ILE A 559 12.09 3.85 -76.34
CA ILE A 559 13.21 3.58 -77.24
C ILE A 559 12.80 2.56 -78.32
N ILE A 560 12.12 1.48 -77.94
CA ILE A 560 11.62 0.47 -78.89
C ILE A 560 10.68 1.12 -79.91
N ARG A 561 9.70 1.91 -79.45
CA ARG A 561 8.74 2.58 -80.34
C ARG A 561 9.44 3.54 -81.32
N GLN A 562 10.39 4.33 -80.85
CA GLN A 562 11.19 5.21 -81.71
C GLN A 562 11.99 4.41 -82.75
N ALA A 563 12.58 3.28 -82.35
CA ALA A 563 13.30 2.41 -83.26
C ALA A 563 12.37 1.74 -84.29
N GLU A 564 11.15 1.36 -83.91
CA GLU A 564 10.12 0.81 -84.80
C GLU A 564 9.64 1.85 -85.83
N GLU A 565 9.35 3.08 -85.40
CA GLU A 565 8.99 4.21 -86.28
C GLU A 565 10.10 4.56 -87.28
N GLN A 566 11.36 4.47 -86.86
CA GLN A 566 12.52 4.65 -87.75
C GLN A 566 12.75 3.45 -88.69
N SER A 567 12.20 2.27 -88.36
CA SER A 567 12.36 1.04 -89.12
C SER A 567 11.25 0.83 -90.17
N THR A 568 10.13 1.55 -90.09
CA THR A 568 9.05 1.53 -91.08
C THR A 568 9.50 2.15 -92.41
N GLY A 569 10.21 1.36 -93.22
CA GLY A 569 10.67 1.76 -94.56
C GLY A 569 11.77 0.90 -95.17
N SER A 570 12.38 -0.04 -94.42
CA SER A 570 13.47 -0.89 -94.95
C SER A 570 13.27 -2.37 -94.64
N VAL A 571 13.11 -3.18 -95.69
CA VAL A 571 13.25 -4.64 -95.62
C VAL A 571 14.74 -4.92 -95.41
N LYS A 572 15.10 -5.51 -94.27
CA LYS A 572 16.50 -5.77 -93.90
C LYS A 572 16.88 -7.18 -94.37
N ASP A 573 17.64 -7.27 -95.45
CA ASP A 573 18.20 -8.53 -95.95
C ASP A 573 19.47 -8.90 -95.14
N ILE A 574 19.55 -10.16 -94.71
CA ILE A 574 20.62 -10.67 -93.82
C ILE A 574 21.97 -10.68 -94.56
N SER A 575 21.94 -10.74 -95.89
CA SER A 575 23.13 -10.77 -96.74
C SER A 575 23.95 -9.46 -96.74
N ASP A 576 23.36 -8.32 -96.38
CA ASP A 576 24.00 -6.98 -96.44
C ASP A 576 24.77 -6.57 -95.17
N ILE A 577 24.73 -7.39 -94.11
CA ILE A 577 25.34 -7.07 -92.80
C ILE A 577 26.86 -6.77 -92.86
N PRO A 578 27.70 -7.53 -93.62
CA PRO A 578 29.15 -7.27 -93.66
C PRO A 578 29.48 -5.92 -94.31
N GLN A 579 28.73 -5.56 -95.36
CA GLN A 579 28.96 -4.35 -96.14
C GLN A 579 28.51 -3.10 -95.37
N ASN A 580 27.38 -3.20 -94.66
CA ASN A 580 26.89 -2.14 -93.76
C ASN A 580 27.86 -1.87 -92.59
N ARG A 581 28.40 -2.91 -91.94
CA ARG A 581 29.40 -2.74 -90.87
C ARG A 581 30.70 -2.09 -91.37
N THR A 582 31.10 -2.37 -92.61
CA THR A 582 32.32 -1.79 -93.21
C THR A 582 32.14 -0.31 -93.54
N ASN A 583 30.96 0.09 -94.04
CA ASN A 583 30.61 1.48 -94.30
C ASN A 583 30.44 2.32 -93.03
N GLU A 584 29.88 1.72 -91.97
CA GLU A 584 29.72 2.38 -90.67
C GLU A 584 31.08 2.64 -90.00
N ARG A 585 32.00 1.66 -90.04
CA ARG A 585 33.39 1.85 -89.58
C ARG A 585 34.12 2.97 -90.34
N ARG A 586 33.91 3.10 -91.64
CA ARG A 586 34.49 4.19 -92.46
C ARG A 586 33.88 5.57 -92.19
N ARG A 587 32.67 5.65 -91.61
CA ARG A 587 32.05 6.92 -91.20
C ARG A 587 32.50 7.39 -89.82
N LEU A 588 33.01 6.49 -88.99
CA LEU A 588 33.45 6.76 -87.61
C LEU A 588 34.97 7.03 -87.50
N THR A 589 35.72 6.75 -88.56
CA THR A 589 37.10 7.22 -88.80
C THR A 589 37.06 8.46 -89.68
#